data_AF-A0A961GY63-F1
#
_entry.id   AF-A0A961GY63-F1
#
_cell.length_a   1.000
_cell.length_b   1.000
_cell.length_c   1.000
_cell.angle_alpha   90.00
_cell.angle_beta   90.00
_cell.angle_gamma   90.00
#
_symmetry.space_group_name_H-M   'P 1'
#
loop_
_entity.id
_entity.type
_entity.pdbx_description
1 polymer ?
#
loop_
_entity_poly.entity_id
_entity_poly.type
_entity_poly.pdbx_seq_one_letter_code
_entity_poly.pdbx_strand_id
1 'polypeptide(L)'
;MRGFPPIQIFLLVLTFIVLAVPLSHLTGNAPVKPVARPEKKEELTVKALLRLRYAHRPTRLSLKIDDKELITEIGESPMEIDAKVASPKEGFDVFLNATWPDNTPDTAVTLEIEPDGLDSRSETRWSSAGTFDEVITFSWK
;
A
#
# COMPACT_ATOMS: atom_id res chain seq x y z
N MET A 1 10.99 63.67 -28.77
CA MET A 1 11.83 63.81 -27.55
C MET A 1 12.22 62.40 -27.12
N ARG A 2 13.45 61.96 -27.43
CA ARG A 2 13.94 60.61 -27.10
C ARG A 2 14.44 60.64 -25.65
N GLY A 3 13.83 59.84 -24.77
CA GLY A 3 14.22 59.75 -23.36
C GLY A 3 15.67 59.29 -23.18
N PHE A 4 16.33 59.76 -22.13
CA PHE A 4 17.74 59.46 -21.82
C PHE A 4 17.87 57.96 -21.44
N PRO A 5 18.44 57.11 -22.31
CA PRO A 5 18.37 55.64 -22.16
C PRO A 5 18.92 55.08 -20.83
N PRO A 6 20.00 55.63 -20.23
CA PRO A 6 20.55 55.14 -18.96
C PRO A 6 19.58 55.26 -17.77
N ILE A 7 18.75 56.30 -17.74
CA ILE A 7 17.82 56.56 -16.63
C ILE A 7 16.69 55.52 -16.64
N GLN A 8 16.25 55.10 -17.83
CA GLN A 8 15.23 54.06 -17.97
C GLN A 8 15.73 52.70 -17.46
N ILE A 9 16.99 52.35 -17.75
CA ILE A 9 17.62 51.13 -17.23
C ILE A 9 17.73 51.20 -15.71
N PHE A 10 18.15 52.34 -15.16
CA PHE A 10 18.24 52.53 -13.71
C PHE A 10 16.88 52.36 -13.02
N LEU A 11 15.83 52.98 -13.56
CA LEU A 11 14.46 52.85 -13.03
C LEU A 11 13.93 51.41 -13.14
N LEU A 12 14.26 50.70 -14.22
CA LEU A 12 13.87 49.30 -14.41
C LEU A 12 14.55 48.39 -13.38
N VAL A 13 15.85 48.57 -13.16
CA VAL A 13 16.61 47.81 -12.13
C VAL A 13 16.06 48.11 -10.74
N LEU A 14 15.77 49.38 -10.42
CA LEU A 14 15.19 49.77 -9.15
C LEU A 14 13.83 49.07 -8.92
N THR A 15 12.98 49.06 -9.94
CA THR A 15 11.66 48.40 -9.88
C THR A 15 11.81 46.89 -9.66
N PHE A 16 12.80 46.27 -10.32
CA PHE A 16 13.07 44.85 -10.16
C PHE A 16 13.54 44.50 -8.74
N ILE A 17 14.39 45.33 -8.13
CA ILE A 17 14.85 45.15 -6.75
C ILE A 17 13.68 45.28 -5.77
N VAL A 18 12.82 46.29 -5.94
CA VAL A 18 11.64 46.51 -5.09
C VAL A 18 10.68 45.32 -5.12
N LEU A 19 10.56 44.65 -6.27
CA LEU A 19 9.74 43.44 -6.40
C LEU A 19 10.44 42.18 -5.87
N ALA A 20 11.75 42.04 -6.09
CA ALA A 20 12.50 40.84 -5.73
C ALA A 20 12.61 40.62 -4.22
N VAL A 21 12.78 41.68 -3.42
CA VAL A 21 12.94 41.58 -1.96
C VAL A 21 11.73 40.93 -1.27
N PRO A 22 10.48 41.41 -1.43
CA PRO A 22 9.32 40.78 -0.79
C PRO A 22 9.06 39.37 -1.30
N LEU A 23 9.29 39.10 -2.59
CA LEU A 23 9.17 37.75 -3.15
C LEU A 23 10.16 36.78 -2.48
N SER A 24 11.40 37.20 -2.27
CA SER A 24 12.42 36.38 -1.60
C SER A 24 12.06 36.09 -0.14
N HIS A 25 11.43 37.04 0.56
CA HIS A 25 10.96 36.80 1.92
C HIS A 25 9.76 35.85 1.99
N LEU A 26 8.87 35.86 0.97
CA LEU A 26 7.70 34.98 0.92
C LEU A 26 8.03 33.55 0.48
N THR A 27 9.12 33.33 -0.26
CA THR A 27 9.49 32.01 -0.81
C THR A 27 10.70 31.37 -0.15
N GLY A 28 11.65 32.14 0.40
CA GLY A 28 12.95 31.62 0.84
C GLY A 28 13.00 31.01 2.24
N ASN A 29 11.97 31.21 3.08
CA ASN A 29 12.07 30.96 4.52
C ASN A 29 11.01 29.99 5.08
N ALA A 30 10.51 29.06 4.27
CA ALA A 30 9.85 27.88 4.82
C ALA A 30 10.93 26.94 5.36
N PRO A 31 11.15 26.83 6.69
CA PRO A 31 11.96 25.74 7.20
C PRO A 31 11.27 24.46 6.77
N VAL A 32 11.96 23.67 5.94
CA VAL A 32 11.60 22.27 5.74
C VAL A 32 11.77 21.63 7.10
N LYS A 33 10.69 21.58 7.90
CA LYS A 33 10.65 20.72 9.08
C LYS A 33 11.05 19.34 8.56
N PRO A 34 12.12 18.72 9.09
CA PRO A 34 12.31 17.31 8.86
C PRO A 34 11.00 16.68 9.32
N VAL A 35 10.24 16.13 8.37
CA VAL A 35 9.14 15.25 8.71
C VAL A 35 9.79 14.21 9.58
N ALA A 36 9.46 14.21 10.87
CA ALA A 36 9.88 13.16 11.77
C ALA A 36 9.47 11.88 11.05
N ARG A 37 10.47 11.12 10.59
CA ARG A 37 10.24 9.77 10.10
C ARG A 37 9.40 9.13 11.19
N PRO A 38 8.16 8.67 10.90
CA PRO A 38 7.38 8.03 11.94
C PRO A 38 8.29 7.00 12.56
N GLU A 39 8.53 7.13 13.86
CA GLU A 39 9.20 6.08 14.61
C GLU A 39 8.46 4.83 14.22
N LYS A 40 9.17 3.92 13.55
CA LYS A 40 8.69 2.58 13.29
C LYS A 40 8.48 2.02 14.68
N LYS A 41 7.24 2.15 15.20
CA LYS A 41 6.78 1.33 16.31
C LYS A 41 7.28 -0.05 15.95
N GLU A 42 8.03 -0.67 16.84
CA GLU A 42 8.23 -2.10 16.78
C GLU A 42 6.83 -2.71 16.96
N GLU A 43 6.06 -2.70 15.87
CA GLU A 43 4.84 -3.44 15.71
C GLU A 43 5.26 -4.86 16.02
N LEU A 44 4.73 -5.39 17.11
CA LEU A 44 5.01 -6.72 17.58
C LEU A 44 4.59 -7.66 16.44
N THR A 45 5.56 -8.06 15.62
CA THR A 45 5.31 -8.96 14.50
C THR A 45 5.14 -10.35 15.07
N VAL A 46 3.97 -10.92 14.88
CA VAL A 46 3.64 -12.27 15.32
C VAL A 46 3.74 -13.19 14.10
N LYS A 47 4.19 -14.43 14.29
CA LYS A 47 4.12 -15.42 13.21
C LYS A 47 2.66 -15.81 13.04
N ALA A 48 2.24 -16.03 11.80
CA ALA A 48 0.91 -16.53 11.49
C ALA A 48 1.01 -17.60 10.42
N LEU A 49 0.22 -18.65 10.59
CA LEU A 49 0.03 -19.65 9.57
C LEU A 49 -1.19 -19.27 8.74
N LEU A 50 -1.01 -19.14 7.43
CA LEU A 50 -2.10 -18.92 6.49
C LEU A 50 -2.41 -20.23 5.78
N ARG A 51 -3.69 -20.57 5.71
CA ARG A 51 -4.20 -21.71 4.94
C ARG A 51 -5.11 -21.19 3.84
N LEU A 52 -4.67 -21.33 2.60
CA LEU A 52 -5.47 -20.98 1.43
C LEU A 52 -6.07 -22.24 0.81
N ARG A 53 -7.39 -22.25 0.68
CA ARG A 53 -8.15 -23.31 0.02
C ARG A 53 -8.88 -22.75 -1.18
N TYR A 54 -8.75 -23.43 -2.31
CA TYR A 54 -9.51 -23.14 -3.53
C TYR A 54 -10.09 -24.44 -4.07
N ALA A 55 -11.30 -24.38 -4.62
CA ALA A 55 -11.97 -25.56 -5.18
C ALA A 55 -11.41 -25.93 -6.57
N HIS A 56 -10.99 -24.94 -7.36
CA HIS A 56 -10.31 -25.13 -8.64
C HIS A 56 -8.93 -24.50 -8.60
N ARG A 57 -7.94 -25.16 -9.22
CA ARG A 57 -6.57 -24.65 -9.27
C ARG A 57 -6.50 -23.38 -10.12
N PRO A 58 -6.07 -22.23 -9.56
CA PRO A 58 -5.89 -21.02 -10.35
C PRO A 58 -4.65 -21.13 -11.26
N THR A 59 -4.64 -20.36 -12.35
CA THR A 59 -3.48 -20.19 -13.23
C THR A 59 -2.52 -19.13 -12.70
N ARG A 60 -3.04 -18.11 -12.00
CA ARG A 60 -2.24 -17.11 -11.27
C ARG A 60 -2.80 -16.93 -9.88
N LEU A 61 -1.92 -16.81 -8.90
CA LEU A 61 -2.24 -16.52 -7.51
C LEU A 61 -1.17 -15.59 -6.95
N SER A 62 -1.59 -14.46 -6.40
CA SER A 62 -0.73 -13.55 -5.65
C SER A 62 -1.43 -13.25 -4.32
N LEU A 63 -0.70 -13.45 -3.23
CA LEU A 63 -1.13 -13.14 -1.88
C LEU A 63 -0.13 -12.16 -1.29
N LYS A 64 -0.62 -11.01 -0.82
CA LYS A 64 0.20 -9.96 -0.20
C LYS A 64 -0.38 -9.56 1.15
N ILE A 65 0.52 -9.33 2.11
CA ILE A 65 0.19 -8.80 3.44
C ILE A 65 1.13 -7.61 3.70
N ASP A 66 0.59 -6.46 4.07
CA ASP A 66 1.35 -5.26 4.42
C ASP A 66 2.47 -4.94 3.39
N ASP A 67 2.10 -4.95 2.09
CA ASP A 67 2.98 -4.78 0.92
C ASP A 67 4.03 -5.87 0.66
N LYS A 68 4.06 -6.94 1.46
CA LYS A 68 4.93 -8.09 1.25
C LYS A 68 4.20 -9.21 0.51
N GLU A 69 4.71 -9.55 -0.67
CA GLU A 69 4.26 -10.72 -1.42
C GLU A 69 4.75 -12.01 -0.74
N LEU A 70 3.82 -12.93 -0.48
CA LEU A 70 4.05 -14.18 0.26
C LEU A 70 3.97 -15.42 -0.61
N ILE A 71 3.20 -15.38 -1.70
CA ILE A 71 3.05 -16.50 -2.63
C ILE A 71 3.57 -16.08 -3.99
N THR A 72 4.48 -16.89 -4.53
CA THR A 72 4.96 -16.79 -5.91
C THR A 72 4.65 -18.04 -6.74
N GLU A 73 4.28 -19.15 -6.10
CA GLU A 73 4.03 -20.44 -6.76
C GLU A 73 2.70 -21.07 -6.30
N ILE A 74 1.98 -21.68 -7.23
CA ILE A 74 0.66 -22.29 -7.00
C ILE A 74 0.83 -23.77 -6.65
N GLY A 75 0.61 -24.11 -5.39
CA GLY A 75 0.69 -25.47 -4.85
C GLY A 75 -0.58 -26.30 -5.08
N GLU A 76 -0.78 -27.31 -4.23
CA GLU A 76 -2.05 -28.04 -4.08
C GLU A 76 -2.86 -27.45 -2.93
N SER A 77 -4.19 -27.60 -2.99
CA SER A 77 -5.13 -27.12 -1.96
C SER A 77 -5.34 -28.22 -0.90
N PRO A 78 -5.26 -27.92 0.42
CA PRO A 78 -4.95 -26.63 1.04
C PRO A 78 -3.46 -26.26 0.94
N MET A 79 -3.18 -25.00 0.64
CA MET A 79 -1.83 -24.43 0.71
C MET A 79 -1.58 -23.82 2.09
N GLU A 80 -0.46 -24.16 2.71
CA GLU A 80 -0.03 -23.58 3.99
C GLU A 80 1.15 -22.63 3.77
N ILE A 81 1.07 -21.40 4.32
CA ILE A 81 2.08 -20.35 4.17
C ILE A 81 2.39 -19.76 5.53
N ASP A 82 3.67 -19.78 5.91
CA ASP A 82 4.15 -19.05 7.08
C ASP A 82 4.33 -17.56 6.75
N ALA A 83 3.63 -16.71 7.47
CA ALA A 83 3.74 -15.27 7.37
C ALA A 83 4.13 -14.62 8.70
N LYS A 84 4.53 -13.36 8.62
CA LYS A 84 4.67 -12.49 9.80
C LYS A 84 3.66 -11.37 9.62
N VAL A 85 2.77 -11.22 10.59
CA VAL A 85 1.73 -10.19 10.59
C VAL A 85 2.05 -9.16 11.66
N ALA A 86 1.94 -7.88 11.29
CA ALA A 86 2.03 -6.79 12.24
C ALA A 86 0.69 -6.64 12.97
N SER A 87 0.74 -6.45 14.29
CA SER A 87 -0.41 -6.02 15.10
C SER A 87 -1.77 -6.70 14.81
N PRO A 88 -1.93 -8.04 14.97
CA PRO A 88 -3.20 -8.73 14.72
C PRO A 88 -4.42 -8.14 15.45
N LYS A 89 -4.21 -7.48 16.60
CA LYS A 89 -5.26 -6.82 17.38
C LYS A 89 -5.83 -5.56 16.71
N GLU A 90 -5.00 -4.80 16.01
CA GLU A 90 -5.43 -3.60 15.27
C GLU A 90 -6.08 -3.99 13.93
N GLY A 91 -5.73 -5.18 13.45
CA GLY A 91 -6.18 -5.75 12.19
C GLY A 91 -5.23 -5.42 11.05
N PHE A 92 -5.21 -6.29 10.06
CA PHE A 92 -4.38 -6.15 8.88
C PHE A 92 -5.13 -6.63 7.63
N ASP A 93 -4.70 -6.12 6.49
CA ASP A 93 -5.31 -6.38 5.20
C ASP A 93 -4.52 -7.43 4.43
N VAL A 94 -5.24 -8.42 3.91
CA VAL A 94 -4.68 -9.45 3.03
C VAL A 94 -5.22 -9.22 1.62
N PHE A 95 -4.32 -8.93 0.69
CA PHE A 95 -4.65 -8.78 -0.72
C PHE A 95 -4.52 -10.13 -1.39
N LEU A 96 -5.62 -10.63 -1.95
CA LEU A 96 -5.66 -11.91 -2.61
C LEU A 96 -6.15 -11.72 -4.04
N ASN A 97 -5.26 -11.99 -4.99
CA ASN A 97 -5.54 -11.93 -6.40
C ASN A 97 -5.37 -13.32 -7.01
N ALA A 98 -6.39 -13.81 -7.70
CA ALA A 98 -6.34 -15.08 -8.41
C ALA A 98 -7.05 -15.01 -9.76
N THR A 99 -6.55 -15.77 -10.72
CA THR A 99 -7.13 -15.91 -12.05
C THR A 99 -7.18 -17.37 -12.43
N TRP A 100 -8.31 -17.81 -12.97
CA TRP A 100 -8.53 -19.17 -13.45
C TRP A 100 -8.58 -19.21 -14.99
N PRO A 101 -8.44 -20.39 -15.59
CA PRO A 101 -8.65 -20.55 -17.03
C PRO A 101 -10.07 -20.16 -17.47
N ASP A 102 -10.20 -19.77 -18.73
CA ASP A 102 -11.49 -19.50 -19.35
C ASP A 102 -12.42 -20.73 -19.22
N ASN A 103 -13.71 -20.47 -18.94
CA ASN A 103 -14.75 -21.47 -18.63
C ASN A 103 -14.68 -22.12 -17.25
N THR A 104 -13.84 -21.63 -16.33
CA THR A 104 -13.93 -22.05 -14.93
C THR A 104 -15.21 -21.48 -14.31
N PRO A 105 -16.06 -22.31 -13.67
CA PRO A 105 -17.25 -21.82 -12.98
C PRO A 105 -16.87 -20.95 -11.78
N ASP A 106 -17.84 -20.18 -11.28
CA ASP A 106 -17.68 -19.43 -10.04
C ASP A 106 -17.22 -20.38 -8.93
N THR A 107 -16.07 -20.06 -8.33
CA THR A 107 -15.38 -20.95 -7.39
C THR A 107 -15.17 -20.26 -6.07
N ALA A 108 -15.37 -21.00 -4.99
CA ALA A 108 -15.08 -20.52 -3.65
C ALA A 108 -13.56 -20.54 -3.39
N VAL A 109 -13.09 -19.49 -2.72
CA VAL A 109 -11.76 -19.38 -2.16
C VAL A 109 -11.92 -19.09 -0.66
N THR A 110 -11.31 -19.93 0.16
CA THR A 110 -11.32 -19.78 1.62
C THR A 110 -9.91 -19.44 2.08
N LEU A 111 -9.76 -18.29 2.71
CA LEU A 111 -8.54 -17.87 3.36
C LEU A 111 -8.72 -18.01 4.87
N GLU A 112 -7.90 -18.85 5.48
CA GLU A 112 -7.83 -19.03 6.93
C GLU A 112 -6.48 -18.53 7.42
N ILE A 113 -6.48 -17.90 8.59
CA ILE A 113 -5.30 -17.35 9.23
C ILE A 113 -5.30 -17.63 10.72
N GLU A 114 -4.15 -18.06 11.21
CA GLU A 114 -3.92 -18.48 12.60
C GLU A 114 -2.64 -17.80 13.12
N PRO A 115 -2.76 -16.62 13.75
CA PRO A 115 -1.63 -15.94 14.40
C PRO A 115 -1.24 -16.62 15.72
N ASP A 116 0.05 -16.66 16.03
CA ASP A 116 0.54 -17.26 17.29
C ASP A 116 -0.12 -16.57 18.51
N GLY A 117 -0.81 -17.36 19.32
CA GLY A 117 -1.47 -16.90 20.55
C GLY A 117 -2.85 -16.27 20.36
N LEU A 118 -3.44 -16.36 19.16
CA LEU A 118 -4.83 -15.98 18.87
C LEU A 118 -5.58 -17.13 18.18
N ASP A 119 -6.91 -17.10 18.25
CA ASP A 119 -7.75 -18.09 17.58
C ASP A 119 -7.67 -17.96 16.05
N SER A 120 -7.84 -19.07 15.33
CA SER A 120 -7.91 -19.03 13.87
C SER A 120 -9.17 -18.30 13.39
N ARG A 121 -9.05 -17.58 12.28
CA ARG A 121 -10.18 -16.96 11.58
C ARG A 121 -10.16 -17.38 10.12
N SER A 122 -11.35 -17.64 9.57
CA SER A 122 -11.50 -18.02 8.16
C SER A 122 -12.55 -17.15 7.49
N GLU A 123 -12.27 -16.77 6.25
CA GLU A 123 -13.14 -16.00 5.39
C GLU A 123 -13.25 -16.73 4.04
N THR A 124 -14.48 -17.00 3.61
CA THR A 124 -14.76 -17.54 2.29
C THR A 124 -15.32 -16.44 1.40
N ARG A 125 -14.77 -16.34 0.19
CA ARG A 125 -15.24 -15.44 -0.87
C ARG A 125 -15.39 -16.22 -2.17
N TRP A 126 -16.24 -15.72 -3.05
CA TRP A 126 -16.54 -16.35 -4.33
C TRP A 126 -15.89 -15.56 -5.46
N SER A 127 -15.21 -16.25 -6.37
CA SER A 127 -14.75 -15.64 -7.62
C SER A 127 -15.93 -15.39 -8.55
N SER A 128 -15.78 -14.42 -9.45
CA SER A 128 -16.76 -14.13 -10.49
C SER A 128 -16.05 -14.08 -11.83
N ALA A 129 -16.62 -14.75 -12.84
CA ALA A 129 -16.11 -14.75 -14.21
C ALA A 129 -14.64 -15.18 -14.32
N GLY A 130 -14.21 -16.17 -13.52
CA GLY A 130 -12.84 -16.71 -13.59
C GLY A 130 -11.75 -15.78 -13.04
N THR A 131 -12.12 -14.72 -12.33
CA THR A 131 -11.16 -13.82 -11.65
C THR A 131 -11.58 -13.57 -10.20
N PHE A 132 -10.60 -13.26 -9.37
CA PHE A 132 -10.77 -12.93 -7.97
C PHE A 132 -9.75 -11.86 -7.59
N ASP A 133 -10.22 -10.73 -7.08
CA ASP A 133 -9.38 -9.63 -6.63
C ASP A 133 -10.06 -8.98 -5.44
N GLU A 134 -9.68 -9.39 -4.24
CA GLU A 134 -10.34 -8.97 -3.01
C GLU A 134 -9.32 -8.64 -1.92
N VAL A 135 -9.73 -7.72 -1.05
CA VAL A 135 -8.99 -7.36 0.17
C VAL A 135 -9.77 -7.90 1.35
N ILE A 136 -9.13 -8.79 2.12
CA ILE A 136 -9.73 -9.42 3.29
C ILE A 136 -9.05 -8.86 4.54
N THR A 137 -9.78 -8.07 5.30
CA THR A 137 -9.33 -7.52 6.58
C THR A 137 -9.59 -8.52 7.71
N PHE A 138 -8.54 -8.93 8.42
CA PHE A 138 -8.67 -9.72 9.63
C PHE A 138 -8.36 -8.86 10.85
N SER A 139 -9.15 -8.97 11.91
CA SER A 139 -8.92 -8.27 13.18
C SER A 139 -9.40 -9.11 14.35
N TRP A 140 -8.68 -9.05 15.47
CA TRP A 140 -9.03 -9.74 16.71
C TRP A 140 -9.24 -8.69 17.80
N LYS A 141 -10.48 -8.23 17.94
CA LYS A 141 -10.91 -7.35 19.03
C LYS A 141 -10.86 -8.06 20.38
#